data_AF-A0A5N6IIX3-F1
#
_entry.id   AF-A0A5N6IIX3-F1
#
_cell.length_a   1.000
_cell.length_b   1.000
_cell.length_c   1.000
_cell.angle_alpha   90.00
_cell.angle_beta   90.00
_cell.angle_gamma   90.00
#
_symmetry.space_group_name_H-M   'P 1'
#
loop_
_entity.id
_entity.type
_entity.pdbx_description
1 polymer ?
#
loop_
_entity_poly.entity_id
_entity_poly.type
_entity_poly.pdbx_seq_one_letter_code
_entity_poly.pdbx_strand_id
1 'polypeptide(L)'
;MDSTKCFTPGHTIDRGSYVITSDTEGSPNKKPRNNAATGASAAGVRALSAQLVAFYFRAPIKAFFRTRVDYMAFARAVNPHSSESRWSLHTTTPGLLVHAVRTYGWRFIPNQIMPPLLANAGVGAVLYTSYLQVLGALYEPVSRGVKRIYPPASPLYTFTAGFAAGTMQSIVAAPLDALQVRLRANDILEGQYRSMWHYGRHKLKQIGIRGIFAGWSLSFLRDAFGYGVFFSFFEYIKSQAYYSFITGYYGSLRIHDVDELFSTQSDSRAVPLIKPHYTLEPCFLMAAGVAASIAQQAIQHPLSMIQNLHVARLEYLDHQASLHPSRRQMLRLYYLAYQETYKRCRKRAKRAGGWRHWLFRGFVRDAIRQVPSTSAGLVIFELVRRKYASLADAVYIQKDGYDILLS
;
A
#
# COMPACT_ATOMS: atom_id res chain seq x y z
N MET A 1 50.85 -73.82 -21.91
CA MET A 1 51.14 -74.91 -20.96
C MET A 1 50.16 -74.80 -19.82
N ASP A 2 49.40 -75.87 -19.64
CA ASP A 2 48.22 -76.07 -18.80
C ASP A 2 48.41 -75.86 -17.30
N SER A 3 47.36 -75.45 -16.58
CA SER A 3 46.49 -76.40 -15.85
C SER A 3 45.58 -75.66 -14.84
N THR A 4 44.25 -75.63 -14.98
CA THR A 4 43.18 -76.60 -14.57
C THR A 4 42.68 -76.48 -13.12
N LYS A 5 41.32 -76.46 -13.01
CA LYS A 5 40.40 -76.82 -11.91
C LYS A 5 39.86 -75.68 -11.02
N CYS A 6 38.58 -75.58 -10.62
CA CYS A 6 37.28 -76.18 -11.00
C CYS A 6 36.16 -75.59 -10.09
N PHE A 7 34.98 -75.24 -10.66
CA PHE A 7 33.60 -75.64 -10.27
C PHE A 7 33.09 -75.39 -8.80
N THR A 8 31.89 -74.88 -8.40
CA THR A 8 30.54 -74.51 -8.96
C THR A 8 29.60 -74.09 -7.78
N PRO A 9 28.26 -73.84 -7.91
CA PRO A 9 27.43 -73.16 -8.94
C PRO A 9 26.36 -72.20 -8.31
N GLY A 10 25.56 -71.51 -9.14
CA GLY A 10 24.23 -71.01 -8.69
C GLY A 10 23.50 -70.00 -9.59
N HIS A 11 22.69 -70.52 -10.52
CA HIS A 11 21.46 -69.96 -11.13
C HIS A 11 21.50 -68.80 -12.16
N THR A 12 21.31 -69.20 -13.43
CA THR A 12 20.70 -68.51 -14.58
C THR A 12 19.14 -68.60 -14.51
N ILE A 13 18.32 -67.79 -15.19
CA ILE A 13 18.01 -67.82 -16.64
C ILE A 13 17.29 -66.52 -17.07
N ASP A 14 17.57 -66.11 -18.31
CA ASP A 14 17.12 -64.92 -19.04
C ASP A 14 16.03 -65.27 -20.09
N ARG A 15 15.22 -64.27 -20.45
CA ARG A 15 14.38 -64.04 -21.67
C ARG A 15 13.51 -65.14 -22.30
N GLY A 16 12.22 -64.79 -22.45
CA GLY A 16 11.30 -65.33 -23.47
C GLY A 16 10.30 -64.27 -23.95
N SER A 17 10.26 -64.02 -25.25
CA SER A 17 9.38 -63.08 -25.96
C SER A 17 8.00 -63.68 -26.22
N TYR A 18 6.92 -62.92 -26.06
CA TYR A 18 5.63 -63.21 -26.73
C TYR A 18 4.92 -61.95 -27.24
N VAL A 19 4.50 -62.09 -28.49
CA VAL A 19 3.73 -61.19 -29.36
C VAL A 19 2.28 -61.09 -28.88
N ILE A 20 1.68 -59.90 -28.93
CA ILE A 20 0.21 -59.75 -28.95
C ILE A 20 -0.18 -58.75 -30.06
N THR A 21 -0.86 -59.29 -31.08
CA THR A 21 -1.62 -58.56 -32.09
C THR A 21 -3.08 -58.36 -31.66
N SER A 22 -3.63 -57.27 -32.18
CA SER A 22 -4.96 -56.66 -32.11
C SER A 22 -6.21 -57.54 -31.97
N ASP A 23 -7.25 -57.05 -31.27
CA ASP A 23 -8.49 -56.51 -31.89
C ASP A 23 -9.47 -55.84 -30.87
N THR A 24 -9.89 -54.61 -31.24
CA THR A 24 -11.20 -53.89 -31.14
C THR A 24 -12.29 -54.35 -30.14
N GLU A 25 -12.99 -53.54 -29.34
CA GLU A 25 -13.81 -52.33 -29.63
C GLU A 25 -14.15 -51.45 -28.38
N GLY A 26 -14.33 -50.14 -28.59
CA GLY A 26 -15.48 -49.40 -28.01
C GLY A 26 -15.30 -48.45 -26.82
N SER A 27 -14.89 -47.18 -27.05
CA SER A 27 -15.50 -46.00 -26.40
C SER A 27 -14.97 -44.64 -26.90
N PRO A 28 -15.82 -43.60 -27.00
CA PRO A 28 -15.51 -42.40 -27.76
C PRO A 28 -14.64 -41.40 -26.98
N ASN A 29 -13.47 -41.14 -27.54
CA ASN A 29 -12.75 -39.86 -27.60
C ASN A 29 -13.36 -38.67 -26.80
N LYS A 30 -13.07 -38.56 -25.50
CA LYS A 30 -13.26 -37.31 -24.73
C LYS A 30 -11.95 -36.51 -24.72
N LYS A 31 -11.87 -35.47 -25.55
CA LYS A 31 -10.78 -34.48 -25.56
C LYS A 31 -10.54 -33.89 -24.16
N PRO A 32 -9.33 -33.96 -23.57
CA PRO A 32 -9.03 -33.39 -22.25
C PRO A 32 -8.80 -31.86 -22.25
N ARG A 33 -9.28 -31.12 -23.26
CA ARG A 33 -8.91 -29.71 -23.47
C ARG A 33 -9.71 -28.67 -22.66
N ASN A 34 -10.78 -29.05 -21.97
CA ASN A 34 -11.56 -28.08 -21.18
C ASN A 34 -11.18 -28.04 -19.69
N ASN A 35 -10.79 -29.16 -19.08
CA ASN A 35 -10.55 -29.23 -17.64
C ASN A 35 -9.24 -28.55 -17.22
N ALA A 36 -8.21 -28.59 -18.07
CA ALA A 36 -6.95 -27.89 -17.84
C ALA A 36 -7.11 -26.37 -17.97
N ALA A 37 -7.97 -25.89 -18.86
CA ALA A 37 -8.26 -24.45 -19.01
C ALA A 37 -9.08 -23.91 -17.84
N THR A 38 -10.09 -24.64 -17.36
CA THR A 38 -10.83 -24.30 -16.12
C THR A 38 -9.96 -24.46 -14.87
N GLY A 39 -9.05 -25.43 -14.84
CA GLY A 39 -8.09 -25.63 -13.75
C GLY A 39 -7.00 -24.55 -13.70
N ALA A 40 -6.45 -24.14 -14.84
CA ALA A 40 -5.45 -23.08 -14.97
C ALA A 40 -6.05 -21.68 -14.72
N SER A 41 -7.30 -21.44 -15.12
CA SER A 41 -8.01 -20.20 -14.79
C SER A 41 -8.41 -20.16 -13.31
N ALA A 42 -8.89 -21.26 -12.73
CA ALA A 42 -9.16 -21.34 -11.29
C ALA A 42 -7.88 -21.26 -10.44
N ALA A 43 -6.78 -21.89 -10.87
CA ALA A 43 -5.47 -21.80 -10.24
C ALA A 43 -4.86 -20.39 -10.40
N GLY A 44 -5.03 -19.76 -11.56
CA GLY A 44 -4.63 -18.37 -11.80
C GLY A 44 -5.43 -17.39 -10.94
N VAL A 45 -6.75 -17.57 -10.82
CA VAL A 45 -7.60 -16.76 -9.94
C VAL A 45 -7.27 -17.01 -8.46
N ARG A 46 -6.96 -18.25 -8.06
CA ARG A 46 -6.50 -18.58 -6.71
C ARG A 46 -5.10 -18.05 -6.42
N ALA A 47 -4.19 -18.10 -7.38
CA ALA A 47 -2.85 -17.53 -7.25
C ALA A 47 -2.91 -16.00 -7.19
N LEU A 48 -3.72 -15.36 -8.02
CA LEU A 48 -3.95 -13.91 -7.99
C LEU A 48 -4.67 -13.48 -6.72
N SER A 49 -5.69 -14.20 -6.27
CA SER A 49 -6.38 -13.90 -5.01
C SER A 49 -5.50 -14.19 -3.80
N ALA A 50 -4.74 -15.27 -3.78
CA ALA A 50 -3.75 -15.55 -2.75
C ALA A 50 -2.60 -14.55 -2.78
N GLN A 51 -2.18 -14.05 -3.95
CA GLN A 51 -1.21 -12.96 -4.07
C GLN A 51 -1.80 -11.62 -3.65
N LEU A 52 -3.07 -11.34 -3.91
CA LEU A 52 -3.77 -10.13 -3.46
C LEU A 52 -4.02 -10.16 -1.95
N VAL A 53 -4.35 -11.33 -1.40
CA VAL A 53 -4.52 -11.57 0.03
C VAL A 53 -3.17 -11.55 0.73
N ALA A 54 -2.17 -12.25 0.19
CA ALA A 54 -0.80 -12.17 0.67
C ALA A 54 -0.26 -10.75 0.55
N PHE A 55 -0.55 -10.00 -0.52
CA PHE A 55 -0.23 -8.58 -0.65
C PHE A 55 -0.96 -7.74 0.41
N TYR A 56 -2.25 -8.03 0.66
CA TYR A 56 -3.05 -7.44 1.74
C TYR A 56 -2.46 -7.63 3.13
N PHE A 57 -1.80 -8.76 3.36
CA PHE A 57 -1.16 -9.10 4.62
C PHE A 57 0.37 -8.88 4.64
N ARG A 58 1.02 -8.65 3.50
CA ARG A 58 2.49 -8.47 3.34
C ARG A 58 2.92 -7.01 3.29
N ALA A 59 2.00 -6.10 2.96
CA ALA A 59 2.17 -4.67 3.18
C ALA A 59 1.12 -4.23 4.21
N PRO A 60 1.41 -3.28 5.11
CA PRO A 60 0.40 -2.72 6.00
C PRO A 60 -0.53 -1.82 5.16
N ILE A 61 -1.44 -2.46 4.41
CA ILE A 61 -2.25 -1.84 3.36
C ILE A 61 -3.13 -0.74 3.95
N LYS A 62 -3.76 -0.97 5.09
CA LYS A 62 -4.55 0.09 5.73
C LYS A 62 -3.71 1.20 6.38
N ALA A 63 -2.44 0.94 6.67
CA ALA A 63 -1.59 1.97 7.26
C ALA A 63 -1.13 3.01 6.24
N PHE A 64 -0.73 2.53 5.06
CA PHE A 64 -0.12 3.38 4.03
C PHE A 64 -1.12 3.95 3.01
N PHE A 65 -2.38 3.49 2.99
CA PHE A 65 -3.32 3.86 1.92
C PHE A 65 -4.46 4.74 2.40
N ARG A 66 -4.39 6.02 2.00
CA ARG A 66 -5.55 6.92 1.99
C ARG A 66 -6.52 6.43 0.91
N THR A 67 -7.76 6.11 1.29
CA THR A 67 -8.81 5.73 0.34
C THR A 67 -9.08 6.89 -0.61
N ARG A 68 -8.87 6.66 -1.91
CA ARG A 68 -9.16 7.62 -2.99
C ARG A 68 -10.63 7.64 -3.32
N VAL A 69 -11.23 6.46 -3.41
CA VAL A 69 -12.67 6.29 -3.60
C VAL A 69 -13.29 5.79 -2.30
N ASP A 70 -14.30 6.50 -1.81
CA ASP A 70 -15.01 6.11 -0.59
C ASP A 70 -15.99 4.98 -0.89
N TYR A 71 -15.66 3.77 -0.41
CA TYR A 71 -16.47 2.57 -0.58
C TYR A 71 -17.77 2.63 0.23
N MET A 72 -17.86 3.49 1.26
CA MET A 72 -19.06 3.67 2.09
C MET A 72 -19.93 4.83 1.67
N ALA A 73 -19.55 5.58 0.64
CA ALA A 73 -20.34 6.70 0.13
C ALA A 73 -21.77 6.26 -0.22
N PHE A 74 -21.93 5.10 -0.86
CA PHE A 74 -23.24 4.55 -1.18
C PHE A 74 -24.01 4.07 0.05
N ALA A 75 -23.37 3.32 0.94
CA ALA A 75 -24.03 2.82 2.15
C ALA A 75 -24.54 3.96 3.04
N ARG A 76 -23.82 5.10 3.08
CA ARG A 76 -24.27 6.33 3.74
C ARG A 76 -25.37 7.06 2.97
N ALA A 77 -25.28 7.10 1.64
CA ALA A 77 -26.31 7.71 0.80
C ALA A 77 -27.67 7.02 0.93
N VAL A 78 -27.68 5.70 1.13
CA VAL A 78 -28.90 4.91 1.33
C VAL A 78 -29.60 5.23 2.65
N ASN A 79 -28.87 5.68 3.68
CA ASN A 79 -29.44 6.06 4.97
C ASN A 79 -29.04 7.50 5.36
N PRO A 80 -29.65 8.53 4.73
CA PRO A 80 -29.27 9.92 4.92
C PRO A 80 -29.49 10.43 6.36
N HIS A 81 -30.44 9.86 7.11
CA HIS A 81 -30.71 10.23 8.50
C HIS A 81 -29.64 9.74 9.50
N SER A 82 -28.68 8.92 9.06
CA SER A 82 -27.58 8.45 9.90
C SER A 82 -26.53 9.52 10.22
N SER A 83 -26.50 10.65 9.49
CA SER A 83 -25.52 11.72 9.74
C SER A 83 -25.91 12.67 10.88
N GLU A 84 -27.17 12.68 11.30
CA GLU A 84 -27.70 13.64 12.30
C GLU A 84 -27.99 13.01 13.67
N SER A 85 -27.99 11.66 13.77
CA SER A 85 -28.32 10.97 15.01
C SER A 85 -27.13 10.81 15.96
N ARG A 86 -27.41 10.83 17.28
CA ARG A 86 -26.50 10.32 18.32
C ARG A 86 -25.99 8.94 17.95
N TRP A 87 -24.75 8.66 18.38
CA TRP A 87 -24.05 7.38 18.19
C TRP A 87 -25.00 6.19 18.43
N SER A 88 -25.26 5.41 17.39
CA SER A 88 -26.12 4.22 17.41
C SER A 88 -25.44 3.09 16.66
N LEU A 89 -25.70 1.84 17.07
CA LEU A 89 -25.17 0.66 16.39
C LEU A 89 -25.55 0.61 14.89
N HIS A 90 -26.70 1.21 14.53
CA HIS A 90 -27.19 1.28 13.15
C HIS A 90 -26.50 2.37 12.30
N THR A 91 -25.82 3.34 12.93
CA THR A 91 -25.04 4.36 12.23
C THR A 91 -23.57 3.98 12.10
N THR A 92 -23.16 2.83 12.66
CA THR A 92 -21.80 2.29 12.51
C THR A 92 -21.58 1.75 11.10
N THR A 93 -20.33 1.72 10.63
CA THR A 93 -19.96 1.19 9.32
C THR A 93 -20.47 -0.26 9.09
N PRO A 94 -20.34 -1.18 10.06
CA PRO A 94 -20.93 -2.51 9.94
C PRO A 94 -22.46 -2.47 9.90
N GLY A 95 -23.11 -1.63 10.70
CA GLY A 95 -24.57 -1.49 10.73
C GLY A 95 -25.15 -0.99 9.40
N LEU A 96 -24.53 0.02 8.80
CA LEU A 96 -24.90 0.54 7.47
C LEU A 96 -24.72 -0.51 6.38
N LEU A 97 -23.65 -1.30 6.46
CA LEU A 97 -23.37 -2.36 5.49
C LEU A 97 -24.37 -3.51 5.61
N VAL A 98 -24.68 -3.94 6.84
CA VAL A 98 -25.72 -4.95 7.10
C VAL A 98 -27.08 -4.47 6.61
N HIS A 99 -27.43 -3.21 6.87
CA HIS A 99 -28.67 -2.62 6.36
C HIS A 99 -28.69 -2.60 4.82
N ALA A 100 -27.64 -2.11 4.18
CA ALA A 100 -27.55 -2.07 2.72
C ALA A 100 -27.61 -3.48 2.07
N VAL A 101 -26.98 -4.49 2.70
CA VAL A 101 -27.06 -5.89 2.23
C VAL A 101 -28.45 -6.48 2.42
N ARG A 102 -29.16 -6.14 3.49
CA ARG A 102 -30.55 -6.56 3.69
C ARG A 102 -31.49 -5.91 2.67
N THR A 103 -31.27 -4.63 2.34
CA THR A 103 -32.12 -3.86 1.42
C THR A 103 -31.88 -4.21 -0.05
N TYR A 104 -30.61 -4.31 -0.49
CA TYR A 104 -30.23 -4.54 -1.90
C TYR A 104 -29.76 -5.97 -2.20
N GLY A 105 -29.75 -6.84 -1.19
CA GLY A 105 -29.27 -8.22 -1.28
C GLY A 105 -27.75 -8.36 -1.31
N TRP A 106 -27.26 -9.60 -1.28
CA TRP A 106 -25.83 -9.92 -1.28
C TRP A 106 -25.07 -9.47 -2.53
N ARG A 107 -25.77 -9.19 -3.64
CA ARG A 107 -25.17 -8.61 -4.87
C ARG A 107 -24.63 -7.19 -4.65
N PHE A 108 -25.00 -6.54 -3.56
CA PHE A 108 -24.51 -5.23 -3.16
C PHE A 108 -22.99 -5.17 -3.03
N ILE A 109 -22.39 -6.13 -2.32
CA ILE A 109 -20.95 -6.14 -2.02
C ILE A 109 -20.10 -6.20 -3.31
N PRO A 110 -20.28 -7.19 -4.22
CA PRO A 110 -19.48 -7.27 -5.44
C PRO A 110 -19.73 -6.12 -6.43
N ASN A 111 -20.93 -5.55 -6.45
CA ASN A 111 -21.27 -4.51 -7.42
C ASN A 111 -20.89 -3.10 -6.96
N GLN A 112 -20.91 -2.84 -5.65
CA GLN A 112 -20.77 -1.50 -5.09
C GLN A 112 -19.51 -1.30 -4.23
N ILE A 113 -19.13 -2.30 -3.44
CA ILE A 113 -18.01 -2.18 -2.48
C ILE A 113 -16.69 -2.67 -3.10
N MET A 114 -16.73 -3.79 -3.80
CA MET A 114 -15.54 -4.39 -4.42
C MET A 114 -14.81 -3.47 -5.40
N PRO A 115 -15.47 -2.78 -6.36
CA PRO A 115 -14.79 -1.88 -7.28
C PRO A 115 -13.92 -0.80 -6.60
N PRO A 116 -14.45 0.05 -5.69
CA PRO A 116 -13.63 1.05 -5.02
C PRO A 116 -12.55 0.41 -4.13
N LEU A 117 -12.83 -0.75 -3.51
CA LEU A 117 -11.84 -1.48 -2.73
C LEU A 117 -10.66 -1.97 -3.58
N LEU A 118 -10.94 -2.63 -4.70
CA LEU A 118 -9.93 -3.13 -5.65
C LEU A 118 -9.13 -1.98 -6.26
N ALA A 119 -9.80 -0.88 -6.62
CA ALA A 119 -9.15 0.31 -7.15
C ALA A 119 -8.16 0.92 -6.13
N ASN A 120 -8.58 1.10 -4.88
CA ASN A 120 -7.71 1.59 -3.81
C ASN A 120 -6.54 0.63 -3.51
N ALA A 121 -6.81 -0.69 -3.50
CA ALA A 121 -5.78 -1.70 -3.30
C ALA A 121 -4.74 -1.70 -4.44
N GLY A 122 -5.18 -1.55 -5.69
CA GLY A 122 -4.30 -1.47 -6.86
C GLY A 122 -3.40 -0.23 -6.83
N VAL A 123 -3.94 0.93 -6.48
CA VAL A 123 -3.16 2.16 -6.27
C VAL A 123 -2.09 1.97 -5.20
N GLY A 124 -2.46 1.34 -4.09
CA GLY A 124 -1.54 1.02 -3.01
C GLY A 124 -0.46 0.00 -3.40
N ALA A 125 -0.81 -0.99 -4.21
CA ALA A 125 0.13 -1.95 -4.80
C ALA A 125 1.18 -1.24 -5.63
N VAL A 126 0.74 -0.41 -6.57
CA VAL A 126 1.65 0.38 -7.42
C VAL A 126 2.58 1.24 -6.56
N LEU A 127 2.06 1.90 -5.52
CA LEU A 127 2.91 2.70 -4.62
C LEU A 127 4.01 1.86 -3.98
N TYR A 128 3.63 0.76 -3.32
CA TYR A 128 4.58 -0.03 -2.54
C TYR A 128 5.58 -0.79 -3.42
N THR A 129 5.12 -1.37 -4.54
CA THR A 129 6.01 -2.06 -5.48
C THR A 129 6.98 -1.09 -6.16
N SER A 130 6.51 0.08 -6.57
CA SER A 130 7.36 1.11 -7.16
C SER A 130 8.39 1.61 -6.15
N TYR A 131 7.99 1.79 -4.88
CA TYR A 131 8.92 2.15 -3.81
C TYR A 131 10.03 1.12 -3.63
N LEU A 132 9.67 -0.17 -3.51
CA LEU A 132 10.66 -1.24 -3.34
C LEU A 132 11.58 -1.37 -4.55
N GLN A 133 11.04 -1.26 -5.76
CA GLN A 133 11.83 -1.33 -7.00
C GLN A 133 12.83 -0.17 -7.10
N VAL A 134 12.38 1.06 -6.88
CA VAL A 134 13.27 2.24 -6.95
C VAL A 134 14.27 2.22 -5.81
N LEU A 135 13.86 1.88 -4.59
CA LEU A 135 14.79 1.79 -3.47
C LEU A 135 15.81 0.66 -3.65
N GLY A 136 15.40 -0.49 -4.19
CA GLY A 136 16.30 -1.60 -4.50
C GLY A 136 17.33 -1.23 -5.57
N ALA A 137 16.95 -0.41 -6.56
CA ALA A 137 17.87 0.10 -7.57
C ALA A 137 18.83 1.18 -7.04
N LEU A 138 18.38 1.99 -6.06
CA LEU A 138 19.20 3.04 -5.45
C LEU A 138 20.09 2.53 -4.30
N TYR A 139 19.72 1.42 -3.67
CA TYR A 139 20.40 0.89 -2.49
C TYR A 139 20.43 -0.65 -2.51
N GLU A 140 21.54 -1.19 -3.03
CA GLU A 140 21.77 -2.63 -3.25
C GLU A 140 21.47 -3.54 -2.03
N PRO A 141 21.72 -3.15 -0.76
CA PRO A 141 21.36 -4.00 0.37
C PRO A 141 19.85 -4.30 0.49
N VAL A 142 18.97 -3.48 -0.12
CA VAL A 142 17.52 -3.74 -0.22
C VAL A 142 17.21 -4.78 -1.30
N SER A 143 17.98 -4.82 -2.39
CA SER A 143 17.77 -5.77 -3.50
C SER A 143 18.02 -7.23 -3.07
N ARG A 144 18.94 -7.42 -2.12
CA ARG A 144 19.37 -8.73 -1.60
C ARG A 144 18.33 -9.43 -0.72
N GLY A 145 17.18 -8.80 -0.45
CA GLY A 145 16.08 -9.43 0.29
C GLY A 145 16.41 -9.77 1.75
N VAL A 146 17.43 -9.14 2.33
CA VAL A 146 17.85 -9.39 3.71
C VAL A 146 16.74 -8.94 4.67
N LYS A 147 16.39 -9.79 5.63
CA LYS A 147 15.28 -9.56 6.60
C LYS A 147 15.44 -8.26 7.39
N ARG A 148 16.69 -7.82 7.61
CA ARG A 148 17.06 -6.52 8.17
C ARG A 148 18.14 -5.87 7.31
N ILE A 149 17.84 -4.69 6.78
CA ILE A 149 18.75 -3.93 5.93
C ILE A 149 19.71 -3.16 6.83
N TYR A 150 21.00 -3.49 6.76
CA TYR A 150 22.08 -2.76 7.40
C TYR A 150 23.24 -2.57 6.41
N PRO A 151 23.86 -1.37 6.32
CA PRO A 151 23.46 -0.12 6.99
C PRO A 151 22.06 0.38 6.58
N PRO A 152 21.42 1.25 7.38
CA PRO A 152 20.12 1.79 7.01
C PRO A 152 20.25 2.69 5.78
N ALA A 153 19.25 2.66 4.89
CA ALA A 153 19.21 3.54 3.73
C ALA A 153 19.20 5.02 4.17
N SER A 154 19.96 5.85 3.46
CA SER A 154 19.98 7.30 3.70
C SER A 154 18.58 7.91 3.50
N PRO A 155 18.19 8.93 4.29
CA PRO A 155 16.87 9.57 4.17
C PRO A 155 16.61 10.11 2.76
N LEU A 156 17.67 10.50 2.04
CA LEU A 156 17.60 10.97 0.66
C LEU A 156 17.18 9.87 -0.31
N TYR A 157 17.74 8.66 -0.22
CA TYR A 157 17.35 7.54 -1.09
C TYR A 157 15.92 7.08 -0.83
N THR A 158 15.52 7.07 0.45
CA THR A 158 14.13 6.75 0.81
C THR A 158 13.16 7.84 0.36
N PHE A 159 13.59 9.11 0.35
CA PHE A 159 12.81 10.23 -0.18
C PHE A 159 12.65 10.13 -1.69
N THR A 160 13.73 9.89 -2.45
CA THR A 160 13.67 9.79 -3.91
C THR A 160 12.86 8.57 -4.36
N ALA A 161 13.02 7.42 -3.67
CA ALA A 161 12.18 6.25 -3.88
C ALA A 161 10.71 6.53 -3.57
N GLY A 162 10.42 7.18 -2.44
CA GLY A 162 9.06 7.57 -2.05
C GLY A 162 8.43 8.59 -3.01
N PHE A 163 9.24 9.53 -3.53
CA PHE A 163 8.81 10.50 -4.52
C PHE A 163 8.45 9.81 -5.84
N ALA A 164 9.33 8.98 -6.38
CA ALA A 164 9.09 8.22 -7.61
C ALA A 164 7.90 7.24 -7.47
N ALA A 165 7.74 6.62 -6.31
CA ALA A 165 6.57 5.80 -6.02
C ALA A 165 5.29 6.65 -6.03
N GLY A 166 5.32 7.83 -5.40
CA GLY A 166 4.20 8.76 -5.38
C GLY A 166 3.84 9.30 -6.77
N THR A 167 4.82 9.53 -7.64
CA THR A 167 4.56 9.93 -9.05
C THR A 167 3.84 8.82 -9.81
N MET A 168 4.35 7.59 -9.74
CA MET A 168 3.76 6.42 -10.41
C MET A 168 2.34 6.15 -9.90
N GLN A 169 2.15 6.20 -8.58
CA GLN A 169 0.85 6.08 -7.94
C GLN A 169 -0.12 7.16 -8.44
N SER A 170 0.35 8.40 -8.55
CA SER A 170 -0.50 9.54 -8.94
C SER A 170 -1.06 9.40 -10.36
N ILE A 171 -0.29 8.82 -11.28
CA ILE A 171 -0.75 8.54 -12.65
C ILE A 171 -1.88 7.50 -12.62
N VAL A 172 -1.71 6.43 -11.86
CA VAL A 172 -2.72 5.35 -11.73
C VAL A 172 -3.96 5.83 -10.97
N ALA A 173 -3.80 6.75 -10.01
CA ALA A 173 -4.90 7.31 -9.24
C ALA A 173 -5.66 8.44 -9.95
N ALA A 174 -5.08 9.09 -10.96
CA ALA A 174 -5.74 10.16 -11.73
C ALA A 174 -7.17 9.81 -12.18
N PRO A 175 -7.46 8.65 -12.81
CA PRO A 175 -8.83 8.28 -13.18
C PRO A 175 -9.76 8.11 -11.97
N LEU A 176 -9.24 7.65 -10.84
CA LEU A 176 -10.03 7.45 -9.62
C LEU A 176 -10.34 8.77 -8.93
N ASP A 177 -9.38 9.69 -8.86
CA ASP A 177 -9.57 11.05 -8.37
C ASP A 177 -10.65 11.76 -9.22
N ALA A 178 -10.59 11.62 -10.56
CA ALA A 178 -11.57 12.20 -11.47
C ALA A 178 -12.99 11.64 -11.27
N LEU A 179 -13.11 10.32 -11.00
CA LEU A 179 -14.36 9.65 -10.68
C LEU A 179 -14.91 10.08 -9.32
N GLN A 180 -14.07 10.13 -8.29
CA GLN A 180 -14.46 10.49 -6.92
C GLN A 180 -15.03 11.90 -6.85
N VAL A 181 -14.38 12.85 -7.53
CA VAL A 181 -14.81 14.24 -7.57
C VAL A 181 -16.21 14.39 -8.18
N ARG A 182 -16.51 13.59 -9.20
CA ARG A 182 -17.81 13.63 -9.91
C ARG A 182 -18.84 12.66 -9.35
N LEU A 183 -18.48 11.86 -8.34
CA LEU A 183 -19.39 10.92 -7.70
C LEU A 183 -20.39 11.69 -6.84
N ARG A 184 -21.62 11.81 -7.31
CA ARG A 184 -22.75 12.34 -6.54
C ARG A 184 -23.55 11.18 -5.97
N ALA A 185 -23.98 11.32 -4.72
CA ALA A 185 -24.83 10.32 -4.06
C ALA A 185 -26.13 10.06 -4.86
N ASN A 186 -26.72 11.13 -5.40
CA ASN A 186 -27.97 11.07 -6.17
C ASN A 186 -27.82 10.24 -7.46
N ASP A 187 -26.71 10.37 -8.20
CA ASP A 187 -26.42 9.57 -9.41
C ASP A 187 -26.48 8.06 -9.15
N ILE A 188 -26.16 7.64 -7.92
CA ILE A 188 -26.17 6.23 -7.53
C ILE A 188 -27.53 5.78 -6.99
N LEU A 189 -28.26 6.66 -6.31
CA LEU A 189 -29.58 6.37 -5.73
C LEU A 189 -30.69 6.36 -6.80
N GLU A 190 -30.58 7.20 -7.83
CA GLU A 190 -31.54 7.31 -8.94
C GLU A 190 -31.54 6.07 -9.87
N GLY A 191 -30.67 5.09 -9.62
CA GLY A 191 -30.64 3.84 -10.39
C GLY A 191 -30.13 4.01 -11.83
N GLN A 192 -29.59 5.19 -12.20
CA GLN A 192 -29.03 5.44 -13.53
C GLN A 192 -27.88 4.48 -13.89
N TYR A 193 -27.22 3.89 -12.88
CA TYR A 193 -26.13 2.94 -13.06
C TYR A 193 -26.36 1.66 -12.27
N ARG A 194 -26.42 0.51 -12.97
CA ARG A 194 -26.65 -0.83 -12.39
C ARG A 194 -25.54 -1.31 -11.43
N SER A 195 -24.34 -0.75 -11.52
CA SER A 195 -23.20 -1.09 -10.66
C SER A 195 -22.15 0.02 -10.68
N MET A 196 -21.32 0.09 -9.64
CA MET A 196 -20.20 1.02 -9.58
C MET A 196 -19.15 0.75 -10.67
N TRP A 197 -19.06 -0.50 -11.15
CA TRP A 197 -18.27 -0.86 -12.34
C TRP A 197 -18.79 -0.17 -13.61
N HIS A 198 -20.10 -0.22 -13.82
CA HIS A 198 -20.74 0.39 -14.98
C HIS A 198 -20.64 1.92 -14.91
N TYR A 199 -20.88 2.50 -13.73
CA TYR A 199 -20.68 3.93 -13.46
C TYR A 199 -19.26 4.36 -13.82
N GLY A 200 -18.24 3.70 -13.26
CA GLY A 200 -16.84 4.05 -13.47
C GLY A 200 -16.46 4.01 -14.95
N ARG A 201 -16.80 2.92 -15.66
CA ARG A 201 -16.48 2.77 -17.08
C ARG A 201 -17.19 3.81 -17.94
N HIS A 202 -18.47 4.07 -17.70
CA HIS A 202 -19.26 5.01 -18.48
C HIS A 202 -18.77 6.45 -18.26
N LYS A 203 -18.58 6.86 -17.00
CA LYS A 203 -18.08 8.20 -16.66
C LYS A 203 -16.65 8.41 -17.17
N LEU A 204 -15.74 7.43 -17.04
CA LEU A 204 -14.39 7.54 -17.59
C LEU A 204 -14.41 7.76 -19.12
N LYS A 205 -15.31 7.08 -19.84
CA LYS A 205 -15.49 7.27 -21.27
C LYS A 205 -16.03 8.66 -21.61
N GLN A 206 -16.97 9.18 -20.82
CA GLN A 206 -17.52 10.53 -20.99
C GLN A 206 -16.48 11.63 -20.71
N ILE A 207 -15.68 11.47 -19.66
CA ILE A 207 -14.64 12.45 -19.27
C ILE A 207 -13.49 12.46 -20.29
N GLY A 208 -13.11 11.26 -20.78
CA GLY A 208 -11.95 11.07 -21.63
C GLY A 208 -10.62 11.28 -20.90
N ILE A 209 -9.51 10.87 -21.55
CA ILE A 209 -8.15 10.97 -20.97
C ILE A 209 -7.82 12.41 -20.57
N ARG A 210 -8.26 13.36 -21.37
CA ARG A 210 -7.98 14.78 -21.17
C ARG A 210 -8.62 15.35 -19.90
N GLY A 211 -9.87 14.99 -19.63
CA GLY A 211 -10.55 15.41 -18.40
C GLY A 211 -10.01 14.71 -17.16
N ILE A 212 -9.47 13.49 -17.31
CA ILE A 212 -8.80 12.77 -16.22
C ILE A 212 -7.54 13.50 -15.76
N PHE A 213 -6.73 14.00 -16.69
CA PHE A 213 -5.50 14.72 -16.38
C PHE A 213 -5.70 16.24 -16.18
N ALA A 214 -6.93 16.74 -16.35
CA ALA A 214 -7.25 18.13 -16.06
C ALA A 214 -7.17 18.39 -14.55
N GLY A 215 -6.22 19.23 -14.13
CA GLY A 215 -5.98 19.47 -12.69
C GLY A 215 -5.01 18.49 -12.02
N TRP A 216 -4.47 17.52 -12.75
CA TRP A 216 -3.65 16.45 -12.19
C TRP A 216 -2.35 16.93 -11.55
N SER A 217 -1.77 18.05 -12.00
CA SER A 217 -0.48 18.53 -11.48
C SER A 217 -0.50 18.82 -9.97
N LEU A 218 -1.64 19.25 -9.42
CA LEU A 218 -1.79 19.44 -7.97
C LEU A 218 -1.89 18.11 -7.22
N SER A 219 -2.61 17.12 -7.77
CA SER A 219 -2.62 15.74 -7.23
C SER A 219 -1.22 15.14 -7.26
N PHE A 220 -0.52 15.29 -8.39
CA PHE A 220 0.85 14.83 -8.57
C PHE A 220 1.78 15.43 -7.52
N LEU A 221 1.78 16.75 -7.37
CA LEU A 221 2.66 17.44 -6.42
C LEU A 221 2.37 17.00 -4.99
N ARG A 222 1.09 16.91 -4.62
CA ARG A 222 0.64 16.45 -3.30
C ARG A 222 1.10 15.01 -3.01
N ASP A 223 0.90 14.11 -3.97
CA ASP A 223 1.18 12.70 -3.79
C ASP A 223 2.69 12.43 -3.79
N ALA A 224 3.43 12.95 -4.78
CA ALA A 224 4.87 12.75 -4.91
C ALA A 224 5.64 13.27 -3.68
N PHE A 225 5.44 14.53 -3.29
CA PHE A 225 6.12 15.08 -2.10
C PHE A 225 5.61 14.47 -0.80
N GLY A 226 4.30 14.19 -0.72
CA GLY A 226 3.72 13.57 0.46
C GLY A 226 4.33 12.20 0.75
N TYR A 227 4.43 11.33 -0.26
CA TYR A 227 5.03 9.99 -0.06
C TYR A 227 6.54 10.03 0.06
N GLY A 228 7.24 10.94 -0.62
CA GLY A 228 8.68 11.15 -0.44
C GLY A 228 9.02 11.45 1.03
N VAL A 229 8.33 12.43 1.63
CA VAL A 229 8.54 12.76 3.06
C VAL A 229 8.06 11.65 3.98
N PHE A 230 6.92 11.01 3.67
CA PHE A 230 6.41 9.90 4.46
C PHE A 230 7.46 8.78 4.59
N PHE A 231 7.95 8.23 3.47
CA PHE A 231 8.91 7.14 3.49
C PHE A 231 10.26 7.55 4.09
N SER A 232 10.68 8.79 3.88
CA SER A 232 11.91 9.33 4.48
C SER A 232 11.85 9.39 6.01
N PHE A 233 10.79 9.98 6.57
CA PHE A 233 10.59 10.03 8.03
C PHE A 233 10.36 8.64 8.62
N PHE A 234 9.61 7.79 7.92
CA PHE A 234 9.33 6.44 8.36
C PHE A 234 10.61 5.62 8.50
N GLU A 235 11.46 5.57 7.46
CA GLU A 235 12.71 4.82 7.50
C GLU A 235 13.74 5.41 8.45
N TYR A 236 13.80 6.75 8.56
CA TYR A 236 14.66 7.44 9.52
C TYR A 236 14.36 7.01 10.95
N ILE A 237 13.09 7.05 11.36
CA ILE A 237 12.70 6.72 12.74
C ILE A 237 12.75 5.21 13.00
N LYS A 238 12.25 4.41 12.05
CA LYS A 238 12.21 2.94 12.16
C LYS A 238 13.61 2.34 12.29
N SER A 239 14.59 2.89 11.55
CA SER A 239 15.92 2.29 11.45
C SER A 239 16.98 3.16 12.11
N GLN A 240 17.23 4.38 11.61
CA GLN A 240 18.36 5.20 12.07
C GLN A 240 18.21 5.66 13.52
N ALA A 241 17.04 6.19 13.89
CA ALA A 241 16.76 6.61 15.26
C ALA A 241 16.73 5.42 16.22
N TYR A 242 16.17 4.27 15.80
CA TYR A 242 16.17 3.04 16.58
C TYR A 242 17.59 2.55 16.87
N TYR A 243 18.44 2.42 15.86
CA TYR A 243 19.82 1.97 16.06
C TYR A 243 20.65 2.99 16.86
N SER A 244 20.42 4.29 16.68
CA SER A 244 21.08 5.33 17.48
C SER A 244 20.64 5.27 18.94
N PHE A 245 19.35 5.01 19.19
CA PHE A 245 18.82 4.86 20.54
C PHE A 245 19.39 3.61 21.22
N ILE A 246 19.45 2.48 20.51
CA ILE A 246 20.02 1.25 21.08
C ILE A 246 21.49 1.43 21.44
N THR A 247 22.31 1.94 20.52
CA THR A 247 23.75 2.09 20.80
C THR A 247 24.00 3.13 21.88
N GLY A 248 23.23 4.22 21.93
CA GLY A 248 23.35 5.24 22.98
C GLY A 248 22.86 4.75 24.35
N TYR A 249 21.64 4.22 24.43
CA TYR A 249 21.01 3.82 25.70
C TYR A 249 21.66 2.55 26.27
N TYR A 250 21.75 1.47 25.50
CA TYR A 250 22.36 0.23 25.99
C TYR A 250 23.89 0.32 26.05
N GLY A 251 24.54 1.14 25.20
CA GLY A 251 25.97 1.40 25.32
C GLY A 251 26.32 2.18 26.59
N SER A 252 25.52 3.18 26.96
CA SER A 252 25.75 3.96 28.20
C SER A 252 25.39 3.20 29.47
N LEU A 253 24.28 2.44 29.49
CA LEU A 253 23.93 1.58 30.64
C LEU A 253 25.05 0.57 30.93
N ARG A 254 25.68 0.03 29.88
CA ARG A 254 26.73 -0.95 30.09
C ARG A 254 27.99 -0.32 30.69
N ILE A 255 28.39 0.91 30.30
CA ILE A 255 29.56 1.59 30.90
C ILE A 255 29.45 1.64 32.43
N HIS A 256 28.25 1.83 32.99
CA HIS A 256 28.04 1.77 34.45
C HIS A 256 28.11 0.35 35.03
N ASP A 257 27.54 -0.65 34.36
CA ASP A 257 27.61 -2.05 34.83
C ASP A 257 29.03 -2.64 34.70
N VAL A 258 29.82 -2.24 33.68
CA VAL A 258 31.19 -2.74 33.53
C VAL A 258 32.19 -2.06 34.46
N ASP A 259 31.98 -0.82 34.89
CA ASP A 259 32.79 -0.20 35.96
C ASP A 259 32.63 -0.96 37.30
N GLU A 260 31.48 -1.61 37.54
CA GLU A 260 31.25 -2.42 38.74
C GLU A 260 31.72 -3.89 38.59
N LEU A 261 31.80 -4.42 37.36
CA LEU A 261 32.20 -5.81 37.07
C LEU A 261 33.67 -6.01 36.67
N PHE A 262 34.37 -4.99 36.19
CA PHE A 262 35.78 -5.11 35.76
C PHE A 262 36.81 -5.17 36.91
N SER A 263 36.39 -5.31 38.16
CA SER A 263 37.30 -5.73 39.23
C SER A 263 37.68 -7.22 39.16
N THR A 264 37.09 -8.01 38.25
CA THR A 264 37.39 -9.45 38.18
C THR A 264 37.34 -10.03 36.77
N GLN A 265 38.52 -10.46 36.31
CA GLN A 265 38.82 -11.32 35.17
C GLN A 265 38.84 -10.73 33.74
N SER A 266 40.08 -10.59 33.29
CA SER A 266 40.53 -10.63 31.91
C SER A 266 40.11 -11.94 31.22
N ASP A 267 39.29 -11.85 30.18
CA ASP A 267 39.37 -12.83 29.10
C ASP A 267 38.98 -12.26 27.73
N SER A 268 39.49 -12.93 26.72
CA SER A 268 39.85 -12.44 25.39
C SER A 268 38.67 -12.09 24.45
N ARG A 269 38.64 -10.86 23.90
CA ARG A 269 37.90 -10.44 22.68
C ARG A 269 36.43 -10.89 22.53
N ALA A 270 35.63 -10.86 23.59
CA ALA A 270 34.18 -10.99 23.44
C ALA A 270 33.58 -9.66 22.95
N VAL A 271 33.13 -9.62 21.68
CA VAL A 271 32.36 -8.46 21.19
C VAL A 271 31.10 -8.32 22.02
N PRO A 272 30.83 -7.15 22.62
CA PRO A 272 29.72 -6.96 23.54
C PRO A 272 28.34 -7.16 22.86
N LEU A 273 27.55 -8.15 23.31
CA LEU A 273 26.23 -8.50 22.77
C LEU A 273 25.08 -7.69 23.42
N ILE A 274 24.36 -6.87 22.67
CA ILE A 274 23.18 -6.12 23.10
C ILE A 274 21.91 -6.90 22.73
N LYS A 275 21.08 -7.23 23.72
CA LYS A 275 19.73 -7.78 23.54
C LYS A 275 18.69 -6.71 23.87
N PRO A 276 18.16 -5.94 22.89
CA PRO A 276 17.15 -4.94 23.16
C PRO A 276 15.83 -5.60 23.57
N HIS A 277 15.09 -4.91 24.44
CA HIS A 277 13.78 -5.38 24.88
C HIS A 277 12.78 -5.52 23.69
N TYR A 278 11.99 -6.59 23.69
CA TYR A 278 11.16 -7.01 22.55
C TYR A 278 10.07 -6.01 22.14
N THR A 279 9.67 -5.10 23.04
CA THR A 279 8.67 -4.06 22.78
C THR A 279 9.24 -2.81 22.11
N LEU A 280 10.58 -2.62 22.12
CA LEU A 280 11.20 -1.42 21.56
C LEU A 280 10.98 -1.32 20.05
N GLU A 281 11.15 -2.43 19.32
CA GLU A 281 10.98 -2.43 17.86
C GLU A 281 9.55 -2.07 17.44
N PRO A 282 8.46 -2.65 18.00
CA PRO A 282 7.09 -2.19 17.76
C PRO A 282 6.83 -0.74 18.17
N CYS A 283 7.40 -0.27 19.29
CA CYS A 283 7.24 1.11 19.74
C CYS A 283 7.89 2.11 18.76
N PHE A 284 9.10 1.82 18.28
CA PHE A 284 9.76 2.65 17.26
C PHE A 284 9.04 2.58 15.92
N LEU A 285 8.49 1.43 15.55
CA LEU A 285 7.65 1.29 14.36
C LEU A 285 6.37 2.13 14.46
N MET A 286 5.71 2.16 15.62
CA MET A 286 4.56 3.03 15.89
C MET A 286 4.95 4.50 15.79
N ALA A 287 6.04 4.90 16.47
CA ALA A 287 6.53 6.26 16.46
C ALA A 287 6.88 6.71 15.03
N ALA A 288 7.52 5.85 14.24
CA ALA A 288 7.80 6.08 12.84
C ALA A 288 6.51 6.31 12.04
N GLY A 289 5.48 5.47 12.24
CA GLY A 289 4.18 5.63 11.61
C GLY A 289 3.49 6.95 11.96
N VAL A 290 3.49 7.34 13.24
CA VAL A 290 2.91 8.59 13.72
C VAL A 290 3.63 9.79 13.10
N ALA A 291 4.94 9.85 13.26
CA ALA A 291 5.75 10.98 12.81
C ALA A 291 5.74 11.11 11.27
N ALA A 292 5.84 10.00 10.54
CA ALA A 292 5.73 10.00 9.08
C ALA A 292 4.36 10.50 8.61
N SER A 293 3.27 10.11 9.29
CA SER A 293 1.91 10.57 8.97
C SER A 293 1.72 12.06 9.20
N ILE A 294 2.31 12.61 10.27
CA ILE A 294 2.27 14.05 10.57
C ILE A 294 3.10 14.81 9.53
N ALA A 295 4.31 14.34 9.23
CA ALA A 295 5.20 14.94 8.24
C ALA A 295 4.58 14.93 6.84
N GLN A 296 3.95 13.82 6.44
CA GLN A 296 3.19 13.72 5.21
C GLN A 296 2.05 14.76 5.16
N GLN A 297 1.27 14.88 6.24
CA GLN A 297 0.16 15.82 6.27
C GLN A 297 0.60 17.28 6.23
N ALA A 298 1.78 17.60 6.77
CA ALA A 298 2.33 18.95 6.70
C ALA A 298 2.48 19.43 5.24
N ILE A 299 2.72 18.50 4.31
CA ILE A 299 2.79 18.77 2.87
C ILE A 299 1.42 18.60 2.21
N GLN A 300 0.70 17.52 2.52
CA GLN A 300 -0.52 17.20 1.79
C GLN A 300 -1.70 18.12 2.14
N HIS A 301 -1.81 18.59 3.38
CA HIS A 301 -2.90 19.46 3.83
C HIS A 301 -2.97 20.79 3.06
N PRO A 302 -1.89 21.60 2.98
CA PRO A 302 -1.93 22.86 2.22
C PRO A 302 -2.23 22.64 0.73
N LEU A 303 -1.64 21.59 0.13
CA LEU A 303 -1.87 21.26 -1.27
C LEU A 303 -3.31 20.78 -1.52
N SER A 304 -3.90 20.03 -0.58
CA SER A 304 -5.29 19.58 -0.67
C SER A 304 -6.27 20.76 -0.59
N MET A 305 -5.98 21.76 0.24
CA MET A 305 -6.79 23.00 0.30
C MET A 305 -6.79 23.74 -1.03
N ILE A 306 -5.63 23.86 -1.68
CA ILE A 306 -5.50 24.49 -3.00
C ILE A 306 -6.20 23.64 -4.08
N GLN A 307 -5.98 22.32 -4.04
CA GLN A 307 -6.57 21.37 -4.98
C GLN A 307 -8.09 21.38 -4.92
N ASN A 308 -8.70 21.32 -3.74
CA ASN A 308 -10.15 21.33 -3.60
C ASN A 308 -10.76 22.60 -4.21
N LEU A 309 -10.09 23.75 -4.06
CA LEU A 309 -10.52 24.99 -4.69
C LEU A 309 -10.37 24.96 -6.23
N HIS A 310 -9.32 24.33 -6.74
CA HIS A 310 -9.08 24.19 -8.17
C HIS A 310 -10.08 23.23 -8.83
N VAL A 311 -10.30 22.08 -8.22
CA VAL A 311 -11.18 21.01 -8.70
C VAL A 311 -12.63 21.48 -8.80
N ALA A 312 -13.13 22.18 -7.78
CA ALA A 312 -14.49 22.74 -7.80
C ALA A 312 -14.72 23.68 -8.99
N ARG A 313 -13.67 24.30 -9.52
CA ARG A 313 -13.73 25.16 -10.71
C ARG A 313 -13.63 24.35 -12.01
N LEU A 314 -12.80 23.31 -12.02
CA LEU A 314 -12.65 22.44 -13.19
C LEU A 314 -13.97 21.77 -13.56
N GLU A 315 -14.79 21.37 -12.58
CA GLU A 315 -16.13 20.84 -12.85
C GLU A 315 -17.00 21.84 -13.64
N TYR A 316 -16.97 23.11 -13.24
CA TYR A 316 -17.70 24.19 -13.93
C TYR A 316 -17.18 24.40 -15.36
N LEU A 317 -15.85 24.39 -15.53
CA LEU A 317 -15.23 24.61 -16.84
C LEU A 317 -15.40 23.42 -17.79
N ASP A 318 -15.36 22.19 -17.28
CA ASP A 318 -15.59 20.99 -18.09
C ASP A 318 -17.05 20.93 -18.58
N HIS A 319 -18.01 21.39 -17.76
CA HIS A 319 -19.41 21.52 -18.19
C HIS A 319 -19.60 22.58 -19.29
N GLN A 320 -18.83 23.67 -19.27
CA GLN A 320 -18.86 24.65 -20.36
C GLN A 320 -18.09 24.16 -21.60
N ALA A 321 -17.00 23.42 -21.42
CA ALA A 321 -16.15 22.94 -22.51
C ALA A 321 -16.78 21.80 -23.32
N SER A 322 -17.71 21.04 -22.75
CA SER A 322 -18.50 20.05 -23.50
C SER A 322 -19.37 20.70 -24.61
N LEU A 323 -19.64 22.01 -24.50
CA LEU A 323 -20.43 22.78 -25.47
C LEU A 323 -19.58 23.38 -26.62
N HIS A 324 -18.26 23.54 -26.45
CA HIS A 324 -17.37 24.16 -27.46
C HIS A 324 -15.99 23.46 -27.57
N PRO A 325 -15.68 22.74 -28.67
CA PRO A 325 -14.63 21.71 -28.70
C PRO A 325 -13.24 22.16 -29.18
N SER A 326 -12.91 23.46 -29.24
CA SER A 326 -11.62 23.87 -29.83
C SER A 326 -10.41 23.56 -28.92
N ARG A 327 -9.47 22.73 -29.42
CA ARG A 327 -8.32 22.19 -28.66
C ARG A 327 -7.39 23.26 -28.10
N ARG A 328 -7.08 24.30 -28.88
CA ARG A 328 -6.18 25.40 -28.47
C ARG A 328 -6.82 26.29 -27.42
N GLN A 329 -8.13 26.56 -27.54
CA GLN A 329 -8.81 27.41 -26.56
C GLN A 329 -8.90 26.73 -25.19
N MET A 330 -9.16 25.41 -25.09
CA MET A 330 -9.20 24.80 -23.75
C MET A 330 -7.86 24.51 -23.08
N LEU A 331 -6.74 24.40 -23.80
CA LEU A 331 -5.42 24.47 -23.13
C LEU A 331 -5.21 25.83 -22.46
N ARG A 332 -5.58 26.91 -23.16
CA ARG A 332 -5.55 28.27 -22.62
C ARG A 332 -6.52 28.44 -21.45
N LEU A 333 -7.73 27.89 -21.53
CA LEU A 333 -8.70 27.92 -20.42
C LEU A 333 -8.18 27.19 -19.17
N TYR A 334 -7.53 26.03 -19.31
CA TYR A 334 -6.95 25.34 -18.17
C TYR A 334 -5.81 26.14 -17.54
N TYR A 335 -4.91 26.70 -18.34
CA TYR A 335 -3.85 27.57 -17.83
C TYR A 335 -4.40 28.79 -17.09
N LEU A 336 -5.41 29.47 -17.65
CA LEU A 336 -6.10 30.58 -17.01
C LEU A 336 -6.80 30.15 -15.72
N ALA A 337 -7.34 28.92 -15.68
CA ALA A 337 -7.94 28.37 -14.46
C ALA A 337 -6.92 28.26 -13.32
N TYR A 338 -5.67 27.87 -13.58
CA TYR A 338 -4.61 27.88 -12.57
C TYR A 338 -4.30 29.30 -12.07
N GLN A 339 -4.12 30.25 -12.99
CA GLN A 339 -3.85 31.65 -12.63
C GLN A 339 -4.96 32.25 -11.77
N GLU A 340 -6.22 32.00 -12.11
CA GLU A 340 -7.33 32.50 -11.33
C GLU A 340 -7.51 31.75 -10.00
N THR A 341 -7.19 30.45 -9.95
CA THR A 341 -7.14 29.70 -8.69
C THR A 341 -6.15 30.38 -7.74
N TYR A 342 -4.95 30.72 -8.22
CA TYR A 342 -3.95 31.44 -7.46
C TYR A 342 -4.45 32.80 -6.95
N LYS A 343 -5.11 33.60 -7.82
CA LYS A 343 -5.72 34.88 -7.41
C LYS A 343 -6.74 34.72 -6.28
N ARG A 344 -7.57 33.67 -6.32
CA ARG A 344 -8.56 33.37 -5.28
C ARG A 344 -7.91 32.88 -3.99
N CYS A 345 -6.91 32.00 -4.08
CA CYS A 345 -6.10 31.59 -2.93
C CYS A 345 -5.52 32.81 -2.22
N ARG A 346 -4.94 33.75 -2.97
CA ARG A 346 -4.39 34.99 -2.41
C ARG A 346 -5.45 35.84 -1.69
N LYS A 347 -6.65 35.98 -2.27
CA LYS A 347 -7.77 36.69 -1.64
C LYS A 347 -8.23 36.01 -0.34
N ARG A 348 -8.34 34.67 -0.33
CA ARG A 348 -8.72 33.90 0.86
C ARG A 348 -7.64 33.95 1.95
N ALA A 349 -6.37 33.84 1.57
CA ALA A 349 -5.24 33.98 2.46
C ALA A 349 -5.22 35.37 3.14
N LYS A 350 -5.45 36.45 2.37
CA LYS A 350 -5.53 37.81 2.93
C LYS A 350 -6.67 37.94 3.95
N ARG A 351 -7.86 37.37 3.67
CA ARG A 351 -9.01 37.38 4.59
C ARG A 351 -8.78 36.58 5.86
N ALA A 352 -7.95 35.54 5.80
CA ALA A 352 -7.70 34.63 6.92
C ALA A 352 -6.48 35.02 7.77
N GLY A 353 -5.87 36.20 7.56
CA GLY A 353 -4.69 36.65 8.30
C GLY A 353 -3.37 36.03 7.83
N GLY A 354 -3.29 35.58 6.57
CA GLY A 354 -2.06 35.12 5.93
C GLY A 354 -2.16 33.71 5.35
N TRP A 355 -1.13 33.35 4.55
CA TRP A 355 -1.07 32.05 3.88
C TRP A 355 -0.97 30.88 4.85
N ARG A 356 -0.16 31.00 5.91
CA ARG A 356 0.03 29.94 6.91
C ARG A 356 -1.27 29.63 7.65
N HIS A 357 -1.92 30.66 8.19
CA HIS A 357 -3.21 30.52 8.89
C HIS A 357 -4.29 29.92 8.02
N TRP A 358 -4.37 30.32 6.74
CA TRP A 358 -5.36 29.77 5.82
C TRP A 358 -5.07 28.32 5.42
N LEU A 359 -3.83 28.02 5.03
CA LEU A 359 -3.43 26.72 4.50
C LEU A 359 -3.38 25.62 5.56
N PHE A 360 -3.05 25.96 6.81
CA PHE A 360 -3.01 25.02 7.93
C PHE A 360 -4.27 25.05 8.80
N ARG A 361 -5.32 25.76 8.37
CA ARG A 361 -6.60 25.75 9.09
C ARG A 361 -7.19 24.34 9.10
N GLY A 362 -7.34 23.78 10.30
CA GLY A 362 -7.88 22.42 10.48
C GLY A 362 -6.83 21.31 10.42
N PHE A 363 -5.55 21.65 10.25
CA PHE A 363 -4.45 20.69 10.17
C PHE A 363 -4.42 19.71 11.36
N VAL A 364 -4.52 20.24 12.59
CA VAL A 364 -4.46 19.40 13.80
C VAL A 364 -5.61 18.39 13.84
N ARG A 365 -6.82 18.82 13.48
CA ARG A 365 -7.99 17.93 13.44
C ARG A 365 -7.80 16.81 12.42
N ASP A 366 -7.29 17.16 11.24
CA ASP A 366 -7.09 16.20 10.16
C ASP A 366 -5.92 15.25 10.51
N ALA A 367 -4.88 15.76 11.19
CA ALA A 367 -3.78 14.98 11.74
C ALA A 367 -4.24 13.93 12.75
N ILE A 368 -5.02 14.35 13.74
CA ILE A 368 -5.58 13.47 14.77
C ILE A 368 -6.49 12.40 14.15
N ARG A 369 -7.21 12.71 13.06
CA ARG A 369 -8.08 11.74 12.38
C ARG A 369 -7.32 10.69 11.59
N GLN A 370 -6.17 11.03 11.02
CA GLN A 370 -5.41 10.15 10.14
C GLN A 370 -4.37 9.30 10.90
N VAL A 371 -3.68 9.88 11.89
CA VAL A 371 -2.57 9.24 12.61
C VAL A 371 -2.96 7.89 13.24
N PRO A 372 -4.08 7.74 13.98
CA PRO A 372 -4.43 6.47 14.61
C PRO A 372 -4.66 5.34 13.61
N SER A 373 -5.25 5.64 12.45
CA SER A 373 -5.49 4.64 11.39
C SER A 373 -4.17 4.14 10.80
N THR A 374 -3.24 5.05 10.54
CA THR A 374 -1.93 4.69 9.97
C THR A 374 -1.09 3.89 10.95
N SER A 375 -1.01 4.33 12.21
CA SER A 375 -0.24 3.63 13.25
C SER A 375 -0.84 2.27 13.61
N ALA A 376 -2.16 2.16 13.76
CA ALA A 376 -2.81 0.88 14.07
C ALA A 376 -2.59 -0.15 12.95
N GLY A 377 -2.63 0.27 11.68
CA GLY A 377 -2.35 -0.62 10.55
C GLY A 377 -0.93 -1.17 10.56
N LEU A 378 0.06 -0.37 10.98
CA LEU A 378 1.47 -0.78 11.08
C LEU A 378 1.69 -1.78 12.21
N VAL A 379 1.05 -1.54 13.36
CA VAL A 379 1.12 -2.43 14.53
C VAL A 379 0.51 -3.79 14.22
N ILE A 380 -0.71 -3.80 13.67
CA ILE A 380 -1.40 -5.04 13.32
C ILE A 380 -0.56 -5.83 12.32
N PHE A 381 0.00 -5.16 11.32
CA PHE A 381 0.89 -5.79 10.35
C PHE A 381 2.13 -6.41 11.00
N GLU A 382 2.82 -5.67 11.88
CA GLU A 382 4.03 -6.18 12.54
C GLU A 382 3.71 -7.34 13.49
N LEU A 383 2.58 -7.28 14.20
CA LEU A 383 2.09 -8.39 15.02
C LEU A 383 1.77 -9.64 14.19
N VAL A 384 1.11 -9.47 13.04
CA VAL A 384 0.83 -10.56 12.10
C VAL A 384 2.13 -11.10 11.54
N ARG A 385 3.02 -10.24 11.06
CA ARG A 385 4.35 -10.62 10.55
C ARG A 385 5.12 -11.44 11.57
N ARG A 386 5.15 -11.04 12.84
CA ARG A 386 5.82 -11.79 13.92
C ARG A 386 5.17 -13.13 14.19
N LYS A 387 3.83 -13.19 14.22
CA LYS A 387 3.09 -14.44 14.45
C LYS A 387 3.36 -15.49 13.36
N TYR A 388 3.57 -15.05 12.13
CA TYR A 388 3.80 -15.93 10.98
C TYR A 388 5.28 -16.01 10.54
N ALA A 389 6.18 -15.24 11.16
CA ALA A 389 7.62 -15.38 10.95
C ALA A 389 8.14 -16.54 11.80
N SER A 390 8.92 -17.44 11.19
CA SER A 390 9.55 -18.53 11.94
C SER A 390 10.56 -17.98 12.96
N LEU A 391 10.60 -18.58 14.15
CA LEU A 391 11.45 -18.23 15.30
C LEU A 391 12.96 -18.46 15.08
N ALA A 392 13.40 -18.90 13.90
CA ALA A 392 14.77 -19.36 13.64
C ALA A 392 15.77 -18.28 13.15
N ASP A 393 15.38 -17.00 13.07
CA ASP A 393 16.17 -15.96 12.39
C ASP A 393 16.64 -14.84 13.34
N ALA A 394 17.46 -15.19 14.34
CA ALA A 394 18.16 -14.15 15.09
C ALA A 394 19.25 -13.54 14.19
N VAL A 395 19.16 -12.24 13.91
CA VAL A 395 20.14 -11.52 13.07
C VAL A 395 21.10 -10.76 13.97
N TYR A 396 22.39 -11.01 13.81
CA TYR A 396 23.48 -10.28 14.46
C TYR A 396 23.87 -9.09 13.58
N ILE A 397 23.84 -7.89 14.14
CA ILE A 397 24.32 -6.67 13.46
C ILE A 397 25.47 -6.09 14.27
N GLN A 398 26.65 -5.97 13.65
CA GLN A 398 27.82 -5.36 14.27
C GLN A 398 27.79 -3.82 14.04
N LYS A 399 27.73 -3.03 15.11
CA LYS A 399 27.71 -1.56 15.06
C LYS A 399 28.50 -0.96 16.24
N ASP A 400 29.39 -0.01 15.94
CA ASP A 400 30.19 0.73 16.93
C ASP A 400 30.95 -0.17 17.93
N GLY A 401 31.39 -1.35 17.49
CA GLY A 401 32.07 -2.34 18.33
C GLY A 401 31.15 -3.26 19.16
N TYR A 402 29.83 -3.20 18.96
CA TYR A 402 28.83 -4.06 19.61
C TYR A 402 28.16 -5.00 18.61
N ASP A 403 27.81 -6.21 19.07
CA ASP A 403 26.91 -7.12 18.35
C ASP A 403 25.49 -6.92 18.87
N ILE A 404 24.55 -6.54 18.00
CA ILE A 404 23.15 -6.38 18.37
C ILE A 404 22.41 -7.64 17.95
N LEU A 405 21.90 -8.40 18.93
CA LEU A 405 21.03 -9.55 18.67
C LEU A 405 19.60 -9.07 18.54
N LEU A 406 19.05 -9.18 17.34
CA LEU A 406 17.65 -8.84 17.11
C LEU A 406 16.86 -10.14 16.86
N SER A 407 16.11 -10.61 17.86
CA SER A 407 15.22 -11.78 17.78
C SER A 407 13.86 -11.47 17.17
#